data_AF-A0A6I1MS98-F1
#
_entry.id   AF-A0A6I1MS98-F1
#
_cell.length_a   1.000
_cell.length_b   1.000
_cell.length_c   1.000
_cell.angle_alpha   90.00
_cell.angle_beta   90.00
_cell.angle_gamma   90.00
#
_symmetry.space_group_name_H-M   'P 1'
#
loop_
_entity.id
_entity.type
_entity.pdbx_description
1 polymer ?
#
loop_
_entity_poly.entity_id
_entity_poly.type
_entity_poly.pdbx_seq_one_letter_code
_entity_poly.pdbx_strand_id
1 'polypeptide(L)'
;MKRNVPKLRFKEFEDEWKERKIGEIADVTKLAGFEFTKYVVYSDEGEKIALRGLNVKDGKLNLEDVKFIDKSDFSKLNRSKLFINDLLLTYVGTIGELAIIDENDKYYLAPNVCRIRISKDNSYFIKSSMSSERFYYKTILPSVTTSSQPA
;
A
#
# COMPACT_ATOMS: atom_id res chain seq x y z
N MET A 1 20.29 26.55 15.18
CA MET A 1 19.82 25.28 14.56
C MET A 1 18.33 25.13 14.83
N LYS A 2 17.50 24.78 13.84
CA LYS A 2 16.07 24.47 14.08
C LYS A 2 15.99 23.09 14.73
N ARG A 3 15.50 23.01 15.97
CA ARG A 3 15.19 21.73 16.62
C ARG A 3 14.07 21.02 15.87
N ASN A 4 14.24 19.74 15.54
CA ASN A 4 13.21 18.95 14.86
C ASN A 4 12.22 18.36 15.88
N VAL A 5 11.61 19.23 16.69
CA VAL A 5 10.67 18.89 17.77
C VAL A 5 9.34 19.59 17.46
N PRO A 6 8.21 18.86 17.46
CA PRO A 6 6.91 19.45 17.19
C PRO A 6 6.47 20.32 18.38
N LYS A 7 5.68 21.35 18.10
CA LYS A 7 5.16 22.25 19.15
C LYS A 7 4.28 21.53 20.17
N LEU A 8 3.56 20.50 19.73
CA LEU A 8 2.73 19.63 20.56
C LEU A 8 3.36 18.25 20.59
N ARG A 9 3.58 17.71 21.78
CA ARG A 9 4.13 16.38 22.01
C ARG A 9 3.71 15.84 23.37
N PHE A 10 3.55 14.52 23.47
CA PHE A 10 3.39 13.88 24.77
C PHE A 10 4.68 13.99 25.60
N LYS A 11 4.53 14.07 26.92
CA LYS A 11 5.63 14.42 27.84
C LYS A 11 6.71 13.33 27.91
N GLU A 12 6.34 12.09 27.62
CA GLU A 12 7.21 10.93 27.60
C GLU A 12 8.15 10.84 26.39
N PHE A 13 8.02 11.74 25.41
CA PHE A 13 8.90 11.78 24.23
C PHE A 13 9.75 13.05 24.22
N GLU A 14 11.06 12.91 24.44
CA GLU A 14 11.98 14.06 24.48
C GLU A 14 12.90 14.13 23.26
N ASP A 15 13.07 13.02 22.53
CA ASP A 15 14.01 12.89 21.41
C ASP A 15 13.60 13.67 20.16
N GLU A 16 14.57 14.21 19.43
CA GLU A 16 14.30 14.85 18.14
C GLU A 16 13.77 13.86 17.10
N TRP A 17 12.86 14.31 16.23
CA TRP A 17 12.44 13.50 15.10
C TRP A 17 13.61 13.26 14.15
N LYS A 18 13.71 12.02 13.66
CA LYS A 18 14.68 11.65 12.64
C LYS A 18 13.94 11.31 11.35
N GLU A 19 14.44 11.84 10.24
CA GLU A 19 13.93 11.46 8.92
C GLU A 19 14.41 10.05 8.57
N ARG A 20 13.54 9.26 7.94
CA ARG A 20 13.77 7.87 7.55
C ARG A 20 13.17 7.63 6.19
N LYS A 21 13.80 6.76 5.41
CA LYS A 21 13.20 6.25 4.16
C LYS A 21 12.28 5.09 4.49
N ILE A 22 11.13 4.98 3.80
CA ILE A 22 10.19 3.86 4.02
C ILE A 22 10.88 2.50 3.85
N GLY A 23 11.78 2.35 2.87
CA GLY A 23 12.53 1.12 2.65
C GLY A 23 13.51 0.73 3.77
N GLU A 24 13.79 1.63 4.74
CA GLU A 24 14.62 1.32 5.92
C GLU A 24 13.80 0.73 7.07
N ILE A 25 12.47 0.96 7.07
CA ILE A 25 11.56 0.59 8.16
C ILE A 25 10.50 -0.44 7.72
N ALA A 26 10.37 -0.68 6.42
CA ALA A 26 9.35 -1.54 5.84
C ALA A 26 9.90 -2.34 4.64
N ASP A 27 9.33 -3.54 4.46
CA ASP A 27 9.46 -4.30 3.22
C ASP A 27 8.44 -3.79 2.21
N VAL A 28 8.92 -3.43 1.00
CA VAL A 28 8.09 -2.83 -0.04
C VAL A 28 8.06 -3.75 -1.24
N THR A 29 6.85 -4.06 -1.72
CA THR A 29 6.66 -4.97 -2.86
C THR A 29 5.62 -4.43 -3.83
N LYS A 30 5.95 -4.51 -5.11
CA LYS A 30 5.01 -4.40 -6.23
C LYS A 30 5.14 -5.60 -7.15
N LEU A 31 4.07 -5.95 -7.84
CA LEU A 31 4.05 -7.06 -8.77
C LEU A 31 4.26 -6.56 -10.20
N ALA A 32 5.03 -7.31 -10.98
CA ALA A 32 4.99 -7.16 -12.42
C ALA A 32 3.67 -7.75 -12.95
N GLY A 33 3.02 -7.09 -13.91
CA GLY A 33 1.73 -7.54 -14.46
C GLY A 33 1.76 -9.01 -14.90
N PHE A 34 2.82 -9.40 -15.61
CA PHE A 34 3.01 -10.77 -16.11
C PHE A 34 3.22 -11.83 -15.02
N GLU A 35 3.89 -11.48 -13.91
CA GLU A 35 4.12 -12.39 -12.79
C GLU A 35 2.80 -12.81 -12.14
N PHE A 36 1.87 -11.86 -12.00
CA PHE A 36 0.58 -12.11 -11.38
C PHE A 36 -0.39 -12.80 -12.35
N THR A 37 -0.53 -12.30 -13.58
CA THR A 37 -1.52 -12.83 -14.53
C THR A 37 -1.25 -14.28 -14.95
N LYS A 38 0.01 -14.73 -14.89
CA LYS A 38 0.35 -16.12 -15.23
C LYS A 38 -0.25 -17.15 -14.27
N TYR A 39 -0.42 -16.79 -12.99
CA TYR A 39 -0.83 -17.73 -11.94
C TYR A 39 -2.22 -17.42 -11.37
N VAL A 40 -2.84 -16.32 -11.80
CA VAL A 40 -4.15 -15.87 -11.32
C VAL A 40 -5.26 -16.16 -12.31
N VAL A 41 -6.33 -16.74 -11.80
CA VAL A 41 -7.60 -16.96 -12.49
C VAL A 41 -8.66 -16.13 -11.79
N TYR A 42 -9.15 -15.08 -12.46
CA TYR A 42 -10.18 -14.22 -11.90
C TYR A 42 -11.57 -14.87 -11.96
N SER A 43 -12.39 -14.56 -10.95
CA SER A 43 -13.80 -14.93 -10.87
C SER A 43 -14.63 -13.81 -10.24
N ASP A 44 -15.94 -13.86 -10.44
CA ASP A 44 -16.91 -12.92 -9.87
C ASP A 44 -17.51 -13.44 -8.54
N GLU A 45 -17.14 -14.66 -8.14
CA GLU A 45 -17.55 -15.29 -6.88
C GLU A 45 -16.36 -16.00 -6.21
N GLY A 46 -16.36 -16.04 -4.88
CA GLY A 46 -15.31 -16.69 -4.10
C GLY A 46 -15.09 -16.05 -2.73
N GLU A 47 -13.94 -16.33 -2.13
CA GLU A 47 -13.54 -15.80 -0.82
C GLU A 47 -12.22 -15.00 -0.91
N LYS A 48 -11.29 -15.40 -1.77
CA LYS A 48 -9.96 -14.78 -1.88
C LYS A 48 -9.98 -13.62 -2.88
N ILE A 49 -9.72 -12.41 -2.42
CA ILE A 49 -9.88 -11.19 -3.21
C ILE A 49 -8.53 -10.66 -3.70
N ALA A 50 -8.45 -10.34 -5.00
CA ALA A 50 -7.35 -9.56 -5.57
C ALA A 50 -7.61 -8.05 -5.43
N LEU A 51 -6.82 -7.36 -4.59
CA LEU A 51 -6.93 -5.92 -4.36
C LEU A 51 -6.22 -5.14 -5.47
N ARG A 52 -7.02 -4.49 -6.32
CA ARG A 52 -6.61 -3.63 -7.43
C ARG A 52 -6.57 -2.16 -6.98
N GLY A 53 -6.07 -1.27 -7.84
CA GLY A 53 -5.99 0.16 -7.53
C GLY A 53 -7.33 0.79 -7.14
N LEU A 54 -8.42 0.37 -7.79
CA LEU A 54 -9.78 0.84 -7.46
C LEU A 54 -10.28 0.41 -6.08
N ASN A 55 -9.70 -0.65 -5.51
CA ASN A 55 -10.05 -1.16 -4.18
C ASN A 55 -9.33 -0.38 -3.07
N VAL A 56 -8.42 0.54 -3.40
CA VAL A 56 -7.70 1.39 -2.45
C VAL A 56 -8.19 2.82 -2.65
N LYS A 57 -9.09 3.28 -1.78
CA LYS A 57 -9.77 4.57 -1.97
C LYS A 57 -10.19 5.19 -0.64
N ASP A 58 -10.07 6.51 -0.53
CA ASP A 58 -10.56 7.30 0.61
C ASP A 58 -9.99 6.79 1.95
N GLY A 59 -8.72 6.34 1.93
CA GLY A 59 -8.06 5.83 3.13
C GLY A 59 -8.48 4.42 3.56
N LYS A 60 -9.30 3.70 2.79
CA LYS A 60 -9.87 2.39 3.16
C LYS A 60 -9.91 1.41 1.98
N LEU A 61 -10.24 0.16 2.28
CA LEU A 61 -10.56 -0.84 1.26
C LEU A 61 -11.97 -0.60 0.74
N ASN A 62 -12.12 -0.43 -0.58
CA ASN A 62 -13.42 -0.49 -1.26
C ASN A 62 -13.60 -1.90 -1.83
N LEU A 63 -14.60 -2.62 -1.32
CA LEU A 63 -14.92 -4.00 -1.71
C LEU A 63 -16.23 -4.13 -2.50
N GLU A 64 -16.75 -3.03 -3.06
CA GLU A 64 -17.97 -3.02 -3.89
C GLU A 64 -17.75 -3.71 -5.25
N ASP A 65 -16.57 -3.55 -5.86
CA ASP A 65 -16.15 -4.22 -7.10
C ASP A 65 -14.84 -4.99 -6.86
N VAL A 66 -14.97 -6.29 -6.61
CA VAL A 66 -13.85 -7.19 -6.35
C VAL A 66 -13.75 -8.27 -7.42
N LYS A 67 -12.54 -8.78 -7.62
CA LYS A 67 -12.32 -10.03 -8.34
C LYS A 67 -11.75 -11.07 -7.39
N PHE A 68 -12.37 -12.24 -7.43
CA PHE A 68 -11.96 -13.39 -6.67
C PHE A 68 -10.91 -14.19 -7.43
N ILE A 69 -10.06 -14.91 -6.70
CA ILE A 69 -8.92 -15.63 -7.27
C ILE A 69 -8.76 -17.05 -6.72
N ASP A 70 -9.83 -17.62 -6.16
CA ASP A 70 -9.85 -18.92 -5.47
C ASP A 70 -9.37 -20.08 -6.34
N LYS A 71 -9.51 -19.97 -7.68
CA LYS A 71 -9.07 -20.98 -8.67
C LYS A 71 -7.60 -20.82 -9.12
N SER A 72 -6.84 -19.94 -8.46
CA SER A 72 -5.45 -19.61 -8.82
C SER A 72 -4.44 -20.58 -8.20
N ASP A 73 -3.21 -20.58 -8.72
CA ASP A 73 -2.11 -21.35 -8.11
C ASP A 73 -1.47 -20.55 -6.96
N PHE A 74 -2.05 -20.68 -5.76
CA PHE A 74 -1.56 -19.98 -4.57
C PHE A 74 -0.12 -20.35 -4.17
N SER A 75 0.40 -21.51 -4.61
CA SER A 75 1.79 -21.90 -4.33
C SER A 75 2.80 -20.93 -4.99
N LYS A 76 2.37 -20.20 -6.03
CA LYS A 76 3.15 -19.19 -6.76
C LYS A 76 2.85 -17.75 -6.33
N LEU A 77 1.89 -17.55 -5.42
CA LEU A 77 1.36 -16.23 -5.04
C LEU A 77 1.77 -15.80 -3.62
N ASN A 78 2.82 -16.41 -3.05
CA ASN A 78 3.28 -16.06 -1.69
C ASN A 78 3.66 -14.58 -1.54
N ARG A 79 4.23 -13.97 -2.58
CA ARG A 79 4.63 -12.57 -2.57
C ARG A 79 3.46 -11.60 -2.61
N SER A 80 2.35 -12.01 -3.23
CA SER A 80 1.13 -11.21 -3.32
C SER A 80 0.22 -11.39 -2.10
N LYS A 81 0.38 -12.45 -1.28
CA LYS A 81 -0.42 -12.62 -0.07
C LYS A 81 -0.24 -11.43 0.90
N LEU A 82 -1.38 -10.88 1.32
CA LEU A 82 -1.46 -9.74 2.22
C LEU A 82 -1.84 -10.19 3.63
N PHE A 83 -1.34 -9.46 4.62
CA PHE A 83 -1.61 -9.69 6.03
C PHE A 83 -2.11 -8.40 6.68
N ILE A 84 -2.79 -8.56 7.82
CA ILE A 84 -3.23 -7.44 8.64
C ILE A 84 -2.08 -6.45 8.88
N ASN A 85 -2.38 -5.16 8.87
CA ASN A 85 -1.43 -4.05 8.99
C ASN A 85 -0.50 -3.80 7.78
N ASP A 86 -0.57 -4.60 6.73
CA ASP A 86 0.01 -4.20 5.45
C ASP A 86 -0.64 -2.89 4.97
N LEU A 87 0.17 -1.94 4.55
CA LEU A 87 -0.28 -0.69 3.96
C LEU A 87 -0.23 -0.80 2.43
N LEU A 88 -1.33 -0.54 1.77
CA LEU A 88 -1.41 -0.42 0.32
C LEU A 88 -1.18 1.02 -0.11
N LEU A 89 -0.49 1.22 -1.23
CA LEU A 89 -0.29 2.50 -1.90
C LEU A 89 -0.52 2.35 -3.41
N THR A 90 -1.41 3.16 -3.98
CA THR A 90 -1.60 3.20 -5.43
C THR A 90 -0.50 4.02 -6.11
N TYR A 91 0.04 3.48 -7.21
CA TYR A 91 1.10 4.15 -7.98
C TYR A 91 0.83 4.21 -9.49
N VAL A 92 -0.34 3.73 -9.94
CA VAL A 92 -0.84 3.83 -11.32
C VAL A 92 -2.33 4.19 -11.26
N GLY A 93 -2.81 5.00 -12.21
CA GLY A 93 -4.18 5.51 -12.21
C GLY A 93 -4.32 6.67 -11.22
N THR A 94 -5.20 6.55 -10.23
CA THR A 94 -5.24 7.46 -9.08
C THR A 94 -4.04 7.16 -8.20
N ILE A 95 -3.05 8.06 -8.17
CA ILE A 95 -1.78 7.86 -7.44
C ILE A 95 -1.89 8.46 -6.04
N GLY A 96 -1.37 7.76 -5.03
CA GLY A 96 -1.25 8.27 -3.67
C GLY A 96 -2.35 7.83 -2.70
N GLU A 97 -3.31 7.02 -3.14
CA GLU A 97 -4.33 6.45 -2.27
C GLU A 97 -3.72 5.39 -1.35
N LEU A 98 -4.23 5.34 -0.12
CA LEU A 98 -3.73 4.48 0.94
C LEU A 98 -4.85 3.65 1.56
N ALA A 99 -4.56 2.39 1.92
CA ALA A 99 -5.47 1.57 2.72
C ALA A 99 -4.69 0.59 3.58
N ILE A 100 -5.21 0.26 4.76
CA ILE A 100 -4.63 -0.78 5.62
C ILE A 100 -5.45 -2.06 5.46
N ILE A 101 -4.74 -3.19 5.39
CA ILE A 101 -5.36 -4.51 5.40
C ILE A 101 -5.88 -4.83 6.79
N ASP A 102 -7.13 -5.27 6.84
CA ASP A 102 -7.90 -5.52 8.06
C ASP A 102 -8.05 -7.01 8.40
N GLU A 103 -7.75 -7.91 7.45
CA GLU A 103 -7.99 -9.34 7.59
C GLU A 103 -6.85 -10.18 7.00
N ASN A 104 -6.46 -11.23 7.72
CA ASN A 104 -5.49 -12.21 7.22
C ASN A 104 -6.16 -13.22 6.29
N ASP A 105 -5.37 -13.82 5.40
CA ASP A 105 -5.79 -14.91 4.52
C ASP A 105 -6.93 -14.57 3.54
N LYS A 106 -7.35 -13.31 3.41
CA LYS A 106 -8.43 -12.91 2.51
C LYS A 106 -7.95 -12.23 1.25
N TYR A 107 -6.87 -11.46 1.34
CA TYR A 107 -6.48 -10.53 0.28
C TYR A 107 -5.15 -10.90 -0.36
N TYR A 108 -5.06 -10.63 -1.66
CA TYR A 108 -3.86 -10.73 -2.46
C TYR A 108 -3.63 -9.43 -3.23
N LEU A 109 -2.39 -8.96 -3.25
CA LEU A 109 -1.97 -7.78 -3.99
C LEU A 109 -2.12 -8.04 -5.49
N ALA A 110 -2.85 -7.18 -6.20
CA ALA A 110 -2.86 -7.18 -7.66
C ALA A 110 -1.78 -6.22 -8.22
N PRO A 111 -1.47 -6.27 -9.53
CA PRO A 111 -0.60 -5.28 -10.17
C PRO A 111 -1.11 -3.86 -9.95
N ASN A 112 -0.23 -2.87 -10.17
CA ASN A 112 -0.53 -1.43 -10.08
C ASN A 112 -0.82 -0.90 -8.66
N VAL A 113 -0.74 -1.76 -7.65
CA VAL A 113 -0.77 -1.40 -6.23
C VAL A 113 0.50 -1.91 -5.56
N CYS A 114 1.05 -1.11 -4.65
CA CYS A 114 2.24 -1.44 -3.88
C CYS A 114 1.82 -1.84 -2.47
N ARG A 115 2.47 -2.86 -1.91
CA ARG A 115 2.41 -3.21 -0.49
C ARG A 115 3.62 -2.62 0.23
N ILE A 116 3.38 -2.04 1.40
CA ILE A 116 4.36 -1.62 2.38
C ILE A 116 4.08 -2.40 3.67
N ARG A 117 4.94 -3.35 4.01
CA ARG A 117 4.86 -4.17 5.22
C ARG A 117 5.82 -3.63 6.26
N ILE A 118 5.29 -2.94 7.26
CA ILE A 118 6.08 -2.22 8.25
C ILE A 118 6.64 -3.23 9.27
N SER A 119 7.95 -3.16 9.49
CA SER A 119 8.67 -4.09 10.37
C SER A 119 9.05 -3.49 11.73
N LYS A 120 9.14 -2.15 11.81
CA LYS A 120 9.73 -1.44 12.94
C LYS A 120 8.90 -0.28 13.50
N ASP A 121 7.64 -0.14 13.10
CA ASP A 121 6.79 1.00 13.48
C ASP A 121 5.30 0.64 13.41
N ASN A 122 4.43 1.60 13.76
CA ASN A 122 2.98 1.44 13.70
C ASN A 122 2.42 1.81 12.30
N SER A 123 1.68 0.88 11.68
CA SER A 123 1.07 1.06 10.35
C SER A 123 0.10 2.22 10.25
N TYR A 124 -0.70 2.46 11.29
CA TYR A 124 -1.65 3.57 11.34
C TYR A 124 -0.93 4.92 11.44
N PHE A 125 0.17 5.00 12.19
CA PHE A 125 0.98 6.21 12.25
C PHE A 125 1.62 6.54 10.89
N ILE A 126 2.19 5.53 10.21
CA ILE A 126 2.79 5.70 8.88
C ILE A 126 1.73 6.10 7.86
N LYS A 127 0.57 5.41 7.86
CA LYS A 127 -0.58 5.80 7.03
C LYS A 127 -0.97 7.26 7.29
N SER A 128 -1.19 7.65 8.55
CA SER A 128 -1.58 9.01 8.92
C SER A 128 -0.56 10.06 8.46
N SER A 129 0.73 9.74 8.51
CA SER A 129 1.80 10.62 8.05
C SER A 129 1.81 10.75 6.52
N MET A 130 1.65 9.63 5.81
CA MET A 130 1.64 9.58 4.35
C MET A 130 0.34 10.13 3.73
N SER A 131 -0.78 10.08 4.45
CA SER A 131 -2.06 10.66 4.03
C SER A 131 -2.09 12.20 4.11
N SER A 132 -1.06 12.84 4.66
CA SER A 132 -1.02 14.30 4.75
C SER A 132 -0.81 14.96 3.38
N GLU A 133 -1.48 16.10 3.14
CA GLU A 133 -1.25 16.91 1.93
C GLU A 133 0.23 17.24 1.75
N ARG A 134 0.93 17.54 2.85
CA ARG A 134 2.37 17.80 2.83
C ARG A 134 3.15 16.64 2.24
N PHE A 135 2.85 15.40 2.60
CA PHE A 135 3.52 14.23 2.04
C PHE A 135 3.17 14.07 0.56
N TYR A 136 1.90 14.23 0.21
CA TYR A 136 1.45 14.16 -1.18
C TYR A 136 2.21 15.15 -2.08
N TYR A 137 2.18 16.44 -1.74
CA TYR A 137 2.79 17.49 -2.58
C TYR A 137 4.32 17.46 -2.59
N LYS A 138 4.97 16.98 -1.52
CA LYS A 138 6.44 16.94 -1.44
C LYS A 138 7.06 15.65 -1.95
N THR A 139 6.34 14.54 -1.92
CA THR A 139 6.91 13.21 -2.19
C THR A 139 6.19 12.52 -3.35
N ILE A 140 4.86 12.48 -3.34
CA ILE A 140 4.09 11.78 -4.36
C ILE A 140 4.04 12.59 -5.66
N LEU A 141 3.53 13.81 -5.63
CA LEU A 141 3.32 14.64 -6.82
C LEU A 141 4.60 14.84 -7.66
N PRO A 142 5.78 15.14 -7.07
CA PRO A 142 7.01 15.28 -7.85
C PRO A 142 7.49 13.98 -8.50
N SER A 143 7.02 12.82 -8.01
CA SER A 143 7.38 11.50 -8.53
C SER A 143 6.41 11.01 -9.61
N VAL A 144 5.31 11.74 -9.87
CA VAL A 144 4.36 11.41 -10.93
C VAL A 144 4.97 11.76 -12.28
N THR A 145 5.42 10.73 -13.00
CA THR A 145 5.79 10.87 -14.41
C THR A 145 4.59 10.51 -15.27
N THR A 146 4.05 11.46 -16.01
CA THR A 146 3.09 11.17 -17.09
C THR A 146 3.85 10.53 -18.25
N SER A 147 3.99 9.20 -18.23
CA SER A 147 4.31 8.43 -19.43
C SER A 147 2.99 8.00 -20.07
N SER A 148 2.62 8.61 -21.20
CA SER A 148 1.62 8.05 -22.10
C SER A 148 2.15 6.72 -22.61
N GLN A 149 1.57 5.59 -22.18
CA GLN A 149 1.74 4.36 -22.93
C GLN A 149 0.98 4.54 -24.26
N PRO A 150 1.63 4.38 -25.43
CA PRO A 150 0.89 4.36 -26.68
C PRO A 150 -0.02 3.13 -26.67
N ALA A 151 -1.27 3.34 -27.07
CA ALA A 151 -2.25 2.29 -27.34
C ALA A 151 -1.81 1.41 -28.51
#